data_AF-A0A937PRC0-F1
#
_entry.id   AF-A0A937PRC0-F1
#
_cell.length_a   1.000
_cell.length_b   1.000
_cell.length_c   1.000
_cell.angle_alpha   90.00
_cell.angle_beta   90.00
_cell.angle_gamma   90.00
#
_symmetry.space_group_name_H-M   'P 1'
#
loop_
_entity.id
_entity.type
_entity.pdbx_description
1 polymer ?
#
loop_
_entity_poly.entity_id
_entity_poly.type
_entity_poly.pdbx_seq_one_letter_code
_entity_poly.pdbx_strand_id
1 'polypeptide(L)'
;MGSSLDLLERWMASDESENLEFKEAKRDFSRDKLVRYCFALANERGGRLVLGVSPEKPRHVVGTHAYRNLNSVKSILLQELRLRVDVEEVSHPDGRVLIFHVPSRPVGTPLAYRGTYLMRCGEELVPMTAERLKAIFDEAGPDYSAEVCTGASLEDLSPEAVARFRAMWQRKSGNPGLMDLSDGQVLADAELLLPRGITHAALVLMAKPKALSRHMQQAEVIFEYRASRSSIGFAQRKEYRKGFFLYDEDLWSTINARNEVQHFQEGLFVWDIPTFGEGTVREAVLNAVAHRDYRLGDSVFIRQWPRTMEITSPGGFPAGVTPQNALWKQSWRNRRIAETLAKCGLVERSGQGIDRMFEECIRSSKPLPDFSGSDEHQVALVLRGEVQDPRFLEFLKKVSEETWAHFTTDDLLVLDLVRRDEQVPDGLRDRLHQLVEHGVVEIAGRGRGTHYLLAHRFYAFLGERGVYTRKKGLDREMKKALLMQHLQHNRSTGSKLSELQQVLPSDKRSQIQGLMRELKRENRVRVAGKTKGAKWFPASVEGKHLED
;
A
#
# COMPACT_ATOMS: atom_id res chain seq x y z
N MET A 1 14.16 16.28 -8.61
CA MET A 1 15.30 15.53 -8.04
C MET A 1 15.88 16.39 -6.93
N GLY A 2 15.85 15.93 -5.68
CA GLY A 2 16.48 16.66 -4.56
C GLY A 2 18.00 16.53 -4.63
N SER A 3 18.73 17.49 -4.04
CA SER A 3 20.19 17.39 -3.96
C SER A 3 20.59 16.22 -3.05
N SER A 4 21.76 15.62 -3.24
CA SER A 4 22.27 14.54 -2.37
C SER A 4 22.36 14.94 -0.90
N LEU A 5 22.47 16.25 -0.62
CA LEU A 5 22.42 16.83 0.72
C LEU A 5 21.01 16.73 1.33
N ASP A 6 19.96 17.06 0.57
CA ASP A 6 18.57 16.96 1.03
C ASP A 6 18.20 15.50 1.37
N LEU A 7 18.74 14.54 0.63
CA LEU A 7 18.53 13.12 0.89
C LEU A 7 19.27 12.64 2.15
N LEU A 8 20.50 13.09 2.34
CA LEU A 8 21.29 12.79 3.54
C LEU A 8 20.59 13.33 4.80
N GLU A 9 20.09 14.57 4.78
CA GLU A 9 19.33 15.14 5.91
C GLU A 9 18.07 14.34 6.25
N ARG A 10 17.34 13.86 5.23
CA ARG A 10 16.18 12.99 5.43
C ARG A 10 16.57 11.65 6.06
N TRP A 11 17.68 11.05 5.63
CA TRP A 11 18.16 9.79 6.21
C TRP A 11 18.70 9.97 7.63
N MET A 12 19.33 11.11 7.95
CA MET A 12 19.76 11.40 9.31
C MET A 12 18.57 11.52 10.27
N ALA A 13 17.42 12.00 9.78
CA ALA A 13 16.18 12.11 10.54
C ALA A 13 15.41 10.79 10.71
N SER A 14 15.59 9.80 9.83
CA SER A 14 14.90 8.50 9.92
C SER A 14 15.48 7.61 11.02
N ASP A 15 14.78 6.56 11.45
CA ASP A 15 15.39 5.51 12.27
C ASP A 15 16.42 4.69 11.47
N GLU A 16 17.40 4.12 12.16
CA GLU A 16 18.26 3.10 11.54
C GLU A 16 17.44 1.85 11.25
N SER A 17 17.77 1.17 10.16
CA SER A 17 17.06 -0.03 9.72
C SER A 17 18.04 -1.06 9.22
N GLU A 18 17.56 -2.28 8.94
CA GLU A 18 18.36 -3.34 8.33
C GLU A 18 18.95 -2.95 6.96
N ASN A 19 18.49 -1.86 6.35
CA ASN A 19 18.94 -1.38 5.05
C ASN A 19 19.65 -0.01 5.10
N LEU A 20 19.84 0.58 6.28
CA LEU A 20 20.49 1.89 6.44
C LEU A 20 21.38 1.90 7.69
N GLU A 21 22.67 2.16 7.49
CA GLU A 21 23.69 2.15 8.55
C GLU A 21 24.51 3.45 8.58
N PHE A 22 24.77 3.98 9.77
CA PHE A 22 25.66 5.13 9.97
C PHE A 22 26.92 4.75 10.77
N LYS A 23 28.07 5.23 10.33
CA LYS A 23 29.34 5.12 11.08
C LYS A 23 30.10 6.44 11.06
N GLU A 24 30.65 6.83 12.21
CA GLU A 24 31.44 8.06 12.31
C GLU A 24 32.67 8.04 11.42
N ALA A 25 33.47 6.96 11.49
CA ALA A 25 34.65 6.72 10.64
C ALA A 25 35.53 7.97 10.39
N LYS A 26 35.81 8.79 11.42
CA LYS A 26 36.47 10.10 11.29
C LYS A 26 37.82 10.04 10.57
N ARG A 27 38.67 9.09 10.95
CA ARG A 27 40.05 8.95 10.41
C ARG A 27 40.18 7.83 9.40
N ASP A 28 39.70 6.65 9.73
CA ASP A 28 39.77 5.47 8.88
C ASP A 28 38.62 4.50 9.21
N PHE A 29 38.35 3.58 8.28
CA PHE A 29 37.40 2.49 8.47
C PHE A 29 38.02 1.20 7.94
N SER A 30 38.03 0.16 8.77
CA SER A 30 38.63 -1.12 8.38
C SER A 30 37.96 -1.67 7.13
N ARG A 31 38.78 -2.01 6.13
CA ARG A 31 38.32 -2.62 4.87
C ARG A 31 37.54 -3.90 5.12
N ASP A 32 37.99 -4.71 6.07
CA ASP A 32 37.34 -5.96 6.44
C ASP A 32 35.93 -5.70 7.00
N LYS A 33 35.78 -4.69 7.85
CA LYS A 33 34.48 -4.26 8.37
C LYS A 33 33.57 -3.75 7.24
N LEU A 34 34.10 -2.94 6.33
CA LEU A 34 33.36 -2.47 5.15
C LEU A 34 32.79 -3.64 4.34
N VAL A 35 33.64 -4.60 3.99
CA VAL A 35 33.23 -5.78 3.22
C VAL A 35 32.15 -6.55 3.97
N ARG A 36 32.33 -6.83 5.28
CA ARG A 36 31.32 -7.53 6.11
C ARG A 36 29.97 -6.83 6.12
N TYR A 37 29.94 -5.51 6.28
CA TYR A 37 28.70 -4.73 6.21
C TYR A 37 28.06 -4.79 4.82
N CYS A 38 28.85 -4.71 3.75
CA CYS A 38 28.31 -4.85 2.40
C CYS A 38 27.72 -6.24 2.14
N PHE A 39 28.33 -7.32 2.63
CA PHE A 39 27.77 -8.68 2.54
C PHE A 39 26.43 -8.79 3.28
N ALA A 40 26.36 -8.29 4.52
CA ALA A 40 25.13 -8.32 5.31
C ALA A 40 24.02 -7.46 4.70
N LEU A 41 24.32 -6.23 4.25
CA LEU A 41 23.37 -5.36 3.57
C LEU A 41 22.88 -5.98 2.25
N ALA A 42 23.77 -6.57 1.44
CA ALA A 42 23.37 -7.25 0.22
C ALA A 42 22.44 -8.45 0.52
N ASN A 43 22.73 -9.19 1.60
CA ASN A 43 21.85 -10.26 2.10
C ASN A 43 20.53 -9.75 2.72
N GLU A 44 20.42 -8.48 3.08
CA GLU A 44 19.14 -7.88 3.48
C GLU A 44 18.44 -7.15 2.34
N ARG A 45 18.64 -7.60 1.09
CA ARG A 45 18.09 -7.00 -0.14
C ARG A 45 18.67 -5.64 -0.50
N GLY A 46 19.91 -5.39 -0.08
CA GLY A 46 20.65 -4.17 -0.37
C GLY A 46 20.46 -3.12 0.70
N GLY A 47 21.06 -1.95 0.50
CA GLY A 47 20.96 -0.88 1.48
C GLY A 47 22.03 0.18 1.31
N ARG A 48 22.18 1.01 2.34
CA ARG A 48 23.11 2.12 2.37
C ARG A 48 23.97 2.07 3.61
N LEU A 49 25.29 2.16 3.42
CA LEU A 49 26.24 2.39 4.48
C LEU A 49 26.79 3.81 4.33
N VAL A 50 26.58 4.64 5.36
CA VAL A 50 26.97 6.04 5.39
C VAL A 50 28.13 6.23 6.36
N LEU A 51 29.27 6.72 5.87
CA LEU A 51 30.45 7.04 6.67
C LEU A 51 30.59 8.55 6.84
N GLY A 52 30.97 9.00 8.04
CA GLY A 52 31.14 10.42 8.38
C GLY A 52 29.98 11.02 9.16
N VAL A 53 29.12 10.21 9.75
CA VAL A 53 27.92 10.63 10.52
C VAL A 53 27.87 9.86 11.85
N SER A 54 27.47 10.52 12.94
CA SER A 54 27.28 9.86 14.24
C SER A 54 26.10 8.87 14.19
N PRO A 55 26.22 7.67 14.80
CA PRO A 55 25.11 6.72 14.87
C PRO A 55 24.04 7.20 15.86
N GLU A 56 24.44 7.83 16.97
CA GLU A 56 23.52 8.30 18.02
C GLU A 56 22.65 9.47 17.57
N LYS A 57 21.37 9.44 17.96
CA LYS A 57 20.42 10.55 17.73
C LYS A 57 20.58 11.63 18.81
N PRO A 58 20.56 12.93 18.45
CA PRO A 58 20.47 13.47 17.09
C PRO A 58 21.77 13.28 16.30
N ARG A 59 21.64 12.75 15.08
CA ARG A 59 22.80 12.45 14.22
C ARG A 59 23.43 13.72 13.71
N HIS A 60 24.76 13.80 13.79
CA HIS A 60 25.54 14.93 13.33
C HIS A 60 26.62 14.46 12.35
N VAL A 61 26.85 15.26 11.31
CA VAL A 61 27.94 15.02 10.36
C VAL A 61 29.26 15.35 11.06
N VAL A 62 30.14 14.36 11.14
CA VAL A 62 31.49 14.48 11.72
C VAL A 62 32.58 14.56 10.66
N GLY A 63 32.26 14.16 9.42
CA GLY A 63 33.20 14.05 8.33
C GLY A 63 34.07 12.78 8.39
N THR A 64 34.49 12.28 7.23
CA THR A 64 35.38 11.13 7.12
C THR A 64 36.57 11.38 6.18
N HIS A 65 37.76 10.98 6.64
CA HIS A 65 38.96 10.89 5.80
C HIS A 65 39.22 9.48 5.24
N ALA A 66 38.32 8.52 5.51
CA ALA A 66 38.44 7.15 5.01
C ALA A 66 38.35 7.12 3.48
N TYR A 67 39.10 6.20 2.86
CA TYR A 67 39.02 5.91 1.43
C TYR A 67 39.13 7.13 0.49
N ARG A 68 40.35 7.71 0.40
CA ARG A 68 40.63 8.81 -0.54
C ARG A 68 40.50 8.39 -2.02
N ASN A 69 40.85 7.14 -2.34
CA ASN A 69 40.72 6.59 -3.69
C ASN A 69 39.48 5.69 -3.77
N LEU A 70 38.34 6.28 -4.17
CA LEU A 70 37.06 5.56 -4.26
C LEU A 70 37.10 4.43 -5.30
N ASN A 71 37.85 4.60 -6.39
CA ASN A 71 37.95 3.57 -7.43
C ASN A 71 38.60 2.30 -6.88
N SER A 72 39.64 2.42 -6.06
CA SER A 72 40.29 1.26 -5.43
C SER A 72 39.33 0.47 -4.53
N VAL A 73 38.45 1.17 -3.80
CA VAL A 73 37.47 0.53 -2.92
C VAL A 73 36.36 -0.13 -3.72
N LYS A 74 35.87 0.54 -4.78
CA LYS A 74 34.89 -0.05 -5.72
C LYS A 74 35.44 -1.33 -6.33
N SER A 75 36.71 -1.35 -6.75
CA SER A 75 37.36 -2.55 -7.30
C SER A 75 37.43 -3.69 -6.28
N ILE A 76 37.80 -3.41 -5.02
CA ILE A 76 37.86 -4.42 -3.95
C ILE A 76 36.46 -4.98 -3.67
N LEU A 77 35.45 -4.12 -3.53
CA LEU A 77 34.08 -4.54 -3.28
C LEU A 77 33.54 -5.39 -4.43
N LEU A 78 33.84 -5.01 -5.68
CA LEU A 78 33.47 -5.81 -6.84
C LEU A 78 34.17 -7.18 -6.86
N GLN A 79 35.45 -7.24 -6.48
CA GLN A 79 36.20 -8.49 -6.44
C GLN A 79 35.70 -9.46 -5.36
N GLU A 80 35.41 -8.93 -4.16
CA GLU A 80 34.95 -9.71 -3.01
C GLU A 80 33.47 -10.10 -3.13
N LEU A 81 32.57 -9.14 -3.36
CA LEU A 81 31.12 -9.39 -3.39
C LEU A 81 30.63 -9.90 -4.74
N ARG A 82 31.41 -9.71 -5.82
CA ARG A 82 30.96 -9.89 -7.22
C ARG A 82 29.74 -9.05 -7.59
N LEU A 83 29.48 -7.99 -6.83
CA LEU A 83 28.41 -7.03 -7.03
C LEU A 83 28.99 -5.63 -7.15
N ARG A 84 28.42 -4.81 -8.03
CA ARG A 84 28.83 -3.41 -8.20
C ARG A 84 28.22 -2.56 -7.09
N VAL A 85 29.04 -2.20 -6.11
CA VAL A 85 28.69 -1.22 -5.08
C VAL A 85 29.05 0.17 -5.58
N ASP A 86 28.04 1.03 -5.75
CA ASP A 86 28.29 2.42 -6.11
C ASP A 86 28.62 3.22 -4.84
N VAL A 87 29.57 4.13 -4.97
CA VAL A 87 30.03 4.98 -3.86
C VAL A 87 29.90 6.42 -4.31
N GLU A 88 29.12 7.17 -3.55
CA GLU A 88 28.83 8.57 -3.72
C GLU A 88 29.55 9.39 -2.64
N GLU A 89 30.16 10.49 -3.04
CA GLU A 89 30.82 11.43 -2.14
C GLU A 89 29.98 12.69 -2.01
N VAL A 90 29.53 12.98 -0.80
CA VAL A 90 28.72 14.15 -0.48
C VAL A 90 29.58 15.15 0.27
N SER A 91 29.72 16.35 -0.30
CA SER A 91 30.38 17.49 0.34
C SER A 91 29.37 18.23 1.23
N HIS A 92 29.36 17.91 2.52
CA HIS A 92 28.52 18.60 3.52
C HIS A 92 29.31 19.75 4.16
N PRO A 93 28.67 20.87 4.57
CA PRO A 93 29.36 22.00 5.22
C PRO A 93 30.22 21.59 6.42
N ASP A 94 29.75 20.62 7.20
CA ASP A 94 30.44 20.13 8.40
C ASP A 94 31.46 18.99 8.13
N GLY A 95 31.57 18.51 6.89
CA GLY A 95 32.57 17.50 6.54
C GLY A 95 32.22 16.62 5.35
N ARG A 96 33.21 15.83 4.90
CA ARG A 96 33.06 14.86 3.81
C ARG A 96 32.26 13.64 4.27
N VAL A 97 31.25 13.22 3.51
CA VAL A 97 30.44 12.02 3.79
C VAL A 97 30.55 11.05 2.61
N LEU A 98 30.69 9.75 2.90
CA LEU A 98 30.69 8.70 1.87
C LEU A 98 29.46 7.82 2.02
N ILE A 99 28.78 7.58 0.90
CA ILE A 99 27.55 6.79 0.85
C ILE A 99 27.80 5.61 -0.08
N PHE A 100 27.80 4.40 0.50
CA PHE A 100 27.91 3.15 -0.23
C PHE A 100 26.51 2.64 -0.52
N HIS A 101 26.14 2.62 -1.80
CA HIS A 101 24.89 2.05 -2.31
C HIS A 101 25.13 0.57 -2.61
N VAL A 102 24.74 -0.28 -1.66
CA VAL A 102 24.93 -1.72 -1.74
C VAL A 102 23.71 -2.33 -2.44
N PRO A 103 23.89 -3.01 -3.59
CA PRO A 103 22.79 -3.69 -4.27
C PRO A 103 22.34 -4.94 -3.50
N SER A 104 21.13 -5.41 -3.80
CA SER A 104 20.65 -6.71 -3.32
C SER A 104 21.52 -7.85 -3.87
N ARG A 105 21.63 -8.93 -3.08
CA ARG A 105 22.08 -10.23 -3.59
C ARG A 105 21.21 -10.70 -4.79
N PRO A 106 21.74 -11.56 -5.66
CA PRO A 106 20.91 -12.29 -6.62
C PRO A 106 19.84 -13.12 -5.91
N VAL A 107 18.67 -13.23 -6.54
CA VAL A 107 17.55 -14.04 -6.04
C VAL A 107 18.02 -15.48 -5.84
N GLY A 108 17.68 -16.09 -4.70
CA GLY A 108 18.03 -17.50 -4.45
C GLY A 108 19.43 -17.75 -3.91
N THR A 109 20.30 -16.74 -3.94
CA THR A 109 21.74 -16.94 -3.75
C THR A 109 22.25 -16.11 -2.58
N PRO A 110 22.31 -16.67 -1.35
CA PRO A 110 22.88 -15.95 -0.22
C PRO A 110 24.39 -15.73 -0.45
N LEU A 111 24.91 -14.57 -0.03
CA LEU A 111 26.32 -14.25 -0.16
C LEU A 111 27.06 -14.64 1.12
N ALA A 112 28.06 -15.51 0.98
CA ALA A 112 28.93 -15.93 2.08
C ALA A 112 30.18 -15.05 2.14
N TYR A 113 30.45 -14.46 3.29
CA TYR A 113 31.73 -13.85 3.60
C TYR A 113 32.61 -14.89 4.32
N ARG A 114 33.69 -15.34 3.65
CA ARG A 114 34.64 -16.35 4.18
C ARG A 114 33.96 -17.59 4.77
N GLY A 115 32.88 -18.07 4.12
CA GLY A 115 32.13 -19.25 4.54
C GLY A 115 31.01 -18.98 5.56
N THR A 116 30.84 -17.74 6.03
CA THR A 116 29.72 -17.37 6.91
C THR A 116 28.74 -16.45 6.17
N TYR A 117 27.46 -16.81 6.19
CA TYR A 117 26.39 -15.94 5.72
C TYR A 117 26.08 -14.93 6.82
N LEU A 118 26.32 -13.66 6.57
CA LEU A 118 26.04 -12.59 7.52
C LEU A 118 24.69 -11.97 7.22
N MET A 119 23.93 -11.66 8.28
CA MET A 119 22.69 -10.91 8.26
C MET A 119 22.75 -9.79 9.29
N ARG A 120 21.77 -8.88 9.23
CA ARG A 120 21.63 -7.84 10.25
C ARG A 120 20.56 -8.19 11.26
N CYS A 121 20.84 -7.87 12.52
CA CYS A 121 19.85 -7.88 13.59
C CYS A 121 19.99 -6.55 14.34
N GLY A 122 19.11 -5.59 14.05
CA GLY A 122 19.29 -4.21 14.48
C GLY A 122 20.57 -3.59 13.91
N GLU A 123 21.46 -3.13 14.78
CA GLU A 123 22.75 -2.49 14.44
C GLU A 123 23.92 -3.50 14.33
N GLU A 124 23.70 -4.76 14.71
CA GLU A 124 24.74 -5.78 14.76
C GLU A 124 24.77 -6.70 13.53
N LEU A 125 25.96 -7.20 13.23
CA LEU A 125 26.21 -8.21 12.19
C LEU A 125 26.25 -9.59 12.84
N VAL A 126 25.26 -10.42 12.56
CA VAL A 126 25.13 -11.78 13.11
C VAL A 126 25.18 -12.83 11.99
N PRO A 127 25.59 -14.08 12.28
CA PRO A 127 25.41 -15.18 11.35
C PRO A 127 23.93 -15.39 11.03
N MET A 128 23.64 -15.69 9.76
CA MET A 128 22.29 -15.90 9.28
C MET A 128 21.69 -17.20 9.85
N THR A 129 20.42 -17.15 10.23
CA THR A 129 19.70 -18.33 10.74
C THR A 129 19.42 -19.34 9.62
N ALA A 130 19.21 -20.60 9.99
CA ALA A 130 18.89 -21.67 9.04
C ALA A 130 17.56 -21.39 8.31
N GLU A 131 16.58 -20.81 9.01
CA GLU A 131 15.28 -20.40 8.48
C GLU A 131 15.44 -19.33 7.41
N ARG A 132 16.27 -18.30 7.68
CA ARG A 132 16.52 -17.23 6.72
C ARG A 132 17.27 -17.75 5.50
N LEU A 133 18.26 -18.63 5.67
CA LEU A 133 18.95 -19.27 4.56
C LEU A 133 18.00 -20.08 3.68
N LYS A 134 17.13 -20.89 4.29
CA LYS A 134 16.11 -21.66 3.57
C LYS A 134 15.19 -20.75 2.77
N ALA A 135 14.69 -19.68 3.40
CA ALA A 135 13.84 -18.69 2.74
C ALA A 135 14.53 -18.07 1.52
N ILE A 136 15.85 -17.80 1.60
CA ILE A 136 16.64 -17.28 0.48
C ILE A 136 16.72 -18.31 -0.65
N PHE A 137 17.10 -19.55 -0.36
CA PHE A 137 17.20 -20.59 -1.38
C PHE A 137 15.86 -20.82 -2.09
N ASP A 138 14.76 -20.78 -1.33
CA ASP A 138 13.41 -20.90 -1.87
C ASP A 138 13.01 -19.73 -2.78
N GLU A 139 13.70 -18.57 -2.75
CA GLU A 139 13.45 -17.45 -3.68
C GLU A 139 13.73 -17.84 -5.15
N ALA A 140 14.67 -18.75 -5.40
CA ALA A 140 14.97 -19.28 -6.75
C ALA A 140 14.74 -20.79 -6.87
N GLY A 141 14.05 -21.39 -5.88
CA GLY A 141 13.66 -22.79 -5.95
C GLY A 141 12.79 -23.06 -7.19
N PRO A 142 12.83 -24.28 -7.76
CA PRO A 142 11.89 -24.66 -8.80
C PRO A 142 10.46 -24.41 -8.33
N ASP A 143 9.59 -23.97 -9.25
CA ASP A 143 8.17 -23.78 -8.97
C ASP A 143 7.57 -25.11 -8.51
N TYR A 144 7.30 -25.21 -7.20
CA TYR A 144 6.77 -26.42 -6.59
C TYR A 144 5.49 -26.89 -7.27
N SER A 145 4.67 -25.95 -7.76
CA SER A 145 3.43 -26.29 -8.46
C SER A 145 3.66 -26.91 -9.85
N ALA A 146 4.83 -26.67 -10.46
CA ALA A 146 5.24 -27.26 -11.73
C ALA A 146 5.97 -28.61 -11.57
N GLU A 147 6.38 -28.98 -10.35
CA GLU A 147 7.00 -30.27 -10.07
C GLU A 147 5.99 -31.41 -10.21
N VAL A 148 6.48 -32.60 -10.58
CA VAL A 148 5.65 -33.79 -10.73
C VAL A 148 5.46 -34.46 -9.39
N CYS A 149 4.19 -34.72 -9.04
CA CYS A 149 3.86 -35.44 -7.84
C CYS A 149 4.10 -36.94 -8.06
N THR A 150 5.16 -37.46 -7.45
CA THR A 150 5.51 -38.87 -7.57
C THR A 150 4.39 -39.76 -7.03
N GLY A 151 3.99 -40.76 -7.82
CA GLY A 151 2.93 -41.72 -7.47
C GLY A 151 1.50 -41.25 -7.73
N ALA A 152 1.29 -40.02 -8.22
CA ALA A 152 -0.02 -39.54 -8.66
C ALA A 152 -0.20 -39.76 -10.17
N SER A 153 -1.41 -40.09 -10.60
CA SER A 153 -1.73 -40.40 -12.00
C SER A 153 -2.95 -39.63 -12.51
N LEU A 154 -3.29 -39.78 -13.80
CA LEU A 154 -4.49 -39.16 -14.38
C LEU A 154 -5.79 -39.64 -13.69
N GLU A 155 -5.81 -40.85 -13.13
CA GLU A 155 -6.98 -41.40 -12.44
C GLU A 155 -7.30 -40.64 -11.13
N ASP A 156 -6.32 -39.94 -10.57
CA ASP A 156 -6.47 -39.13 -9.36
C ASP A 156 -7.19 -37.80 -9.62
N LEU A 157 -7.27 -37.37 -10.88
CA LEU A 157 -7.94 -36.14 -11.29
C LEU A 157 -9.44 -36.39 -11.52
N SER A 158 -10.26 -35.39 -11.20
CA SER A 158 -11.70 -35.43 -11.41
C SER A 158 -12.06 -35.05 -12.86
N PRO A 159 -12.75 -35.93 -13.62
CA PRO A 159 -13.21 -35.59 -14.96
C PRO A 159 -14.10 -34.36 -15.00
N GLU A 160 -14.90 -34.14 -13.95
CA GLU A 160 -15.73 -32.94 -13.80
C GLU A 160 -14.89 -31.66 -13.72
N ALA A 161 -13.80 -31.68 -12.94
CA ALA A 161 -12.89 -30.54 -12.83
C ALA A 161 -12.19 -30.25 -14.16
N VAL A 162 -11.75 -31.29 -14.87
CA VAL A 162 -11.12 -31.16 -16.20
C VAL A 162 -12.11 -30.59 -17.21
N ALA A 163 -13.37 -31.06 -17.20
CA ALA A 163 -14.42 -30.54 -18.07
C ALA A 163 -14.74 -29.06 -17.77
N ARG A 164 -14.84 -28.67 -16.49
CA ARG A 164 -15.03 -27.26 -16.10
C ARG A 164 -13.85 -26.39 -16.54
N PHE A 165 -12.63 -26.84 -16.30
CA PHE A 165 -11.41 -26.16 -16.75
C PHE A 165 -11.42 -25.94 -18.27
N ARG A 166 -11.70 -26.99 -19.04
CA ARG A 166 -11.80 -26.95 -20.50
C ARG A 166 -12.85 -25.95 -20.98
N ALA A 167 -14.05 -25.95 -20.38
CA ALA A 167 -15.12 -25.03 -20.74
C ALA A 167 -14.74 -23.56 -20.49
N MET A 168 -14.12 -23.27 -19.34
CA MET A 168 -13.65 -21.91 -19.03
C MET A 168 -12.52 -21.47 -19.97
N TRP A 169 -11.57 -22.37 -20.27
CA TRP A 169 -10.48 -22.06 -21.19
C TRP A 169 -10.98 -21.85 -22.63
N GLN A 170 -11.93 -22.65 -23.10
CA GLN A 170 -12.58 -22.45 -24.39
C GLN A 170 -13.25 -21.07 -24.45
N ARG A 171 -14.01 -20.69 -23.42
CA ARG A 171 -14.69 -19.39 -23.37
C ARG A 171 -13.72 -18.21 -23.38
N LYS A 172 -12.60 -18.31 -22.66
CA LYS A 172 -11.59 -17.23 -22.59
C LYS A 172 -10.77 -17.12 -23.87
N SER A 173 -10.41 -18.25 -24.49
CA SER A 173 -9.57 -18.27 -25.69
C SER A 173 -10.34 -18.10 -27.00
N GLY A 174 -11.65 -18.40 -27.00
CA GLY A 174 -12.47 -18.44 -28.21
C GLY A 174 -12.13 -19.60 -29.16
N ASN A 175 -11.28 -20.55 -28.75
CA ASN A 175 -10.86 -21.67 -29.60
C ASN A 175 -11.83 -22.87 -29.45
N PRO A 176 -12.70 -23.16 -30.44
CA PRO A 176 -13.64 -24.28 -30.36
C PRO A 176 -12.94 -25.66 -30.32
N GLY A 177 -11.75 -25.79 -30.91
CA GLY A 177 -11.02 -27.06 -31.00
C GLY A 177 -10.60 -27.64 -29.65
N LEU A 178 -10.61 -26.84 -28.57
CA LEU A 178 -10.38 -27.32 -27.20
C LEU A 178 -11.43 -28.35 -26.75
N MET A 179 -12.64 -28.35 -27.33
CA MET A 179 -13.68 -29.33 -26.97
C MET A 179 -13.44 -30.71 -27.58
N ASP A 180 -12.71 -30.79 -28.68
CA ASP A 180 -12.46 -32.04 -29.41
C ASP A 180 -11.23 -32.81 -28.88
N LEU A 181 -10.41 -32.18 -28.04
CA LEU A 181 -9.19 -32.78 -27.49
C LEU A 181 -9.50 -33.83 -26.41
N SER A 182 -8.61 -34.80 -26.23
CA SER A 182 -8.69 -35.70 -25.06
C SER A 182 -8.35 -34.96 -23.77
N ASP A 183 -8.82 -35.44 -22.62
CA ASP A 183 -8.47 -34.85 -21.31
C ASP A 183 -6.96 -34.82 -21.08
N GLY A 184 -6.24 -35.87 -21.48
CA GLY A 184 -4.78 -35.92 -21.40
C GLY A 184 -4.12 -34.83 -22.24
N GLN A 185 -4.61 -34.56 -23.46
CA GLN A 185 -4.07 -33.50 -24.31
C GLN A 185 -4.35 -32.11 -23.72
N VAL A 186 -5.58 -31.86 -23.23
CA VAL A 186 -5.92 -30.59 -22.56
C VAL A 186 -5.02 -30.33 -21.36
N LEU A 187 -4.77 -31.36 -20.55
CA LEU A 187 -3.88 -31.26 -19.40
C LEU A 187 -2.41 -31.07 -19.81
N ALA A 188 -1.96 -31.70 -20.90
CA ALA A 188 -0.61 -31.51 -21.43
C ALA A 188 -0.41 -30.08 -21.98
N ASP A 189 -1.37 -29.55 -22.74
CA ASP A 189 -1.35 -28.19 -23.29
C ASP A 189 -1.44 -27.10 -22.19
N ALA A 190 -1.97 -27.47 -21.03
CA ALA A 190 -1.96 -26.67 -19.81
C ALA A 190 -0.70 -26.87 -18.96
N GLU A 191 0.22 -27.73 -19.38
CA GLU A 191 1.44 -28.15 -18.65
C GLU A 191 1.13 -28.71 -17.24
N LEU A 192 -0.05 -29.29 -17.09
CA LEU A 192 -0.52 -29.99 -15.89
C LEU A 192 -0.17 -31.47 -15.91
N LEU A 193 -0.03 -32.04 -17.11
CA LEU A 193 0.48 -33.38 -17.38
C LEU A 193 1.83 -33.28 -18.11
N LEU A 194 2.87 -33.87 -17.52
CA LEU A 194 4.19 -34.00 -18.13
C LEU A 194 4.45 -35.47 -18.48
N PRO A 195 5.44 -35.78 -19.35
CA PRO A 195 5.74 -37.17 -19.74
C PRO A 195 5.99 -38.12 -18.56
N ARG A 196 6.48 -37.56 -17.44
CA ARG A 196 6.82 -38.30 -16.21
C ARG A 196 5.69 -38.36 -15.17
N GLY A 197 4.54 -37.73 -15.41
CA GLY A 197 3.39 -37.73 -14.49
C GLY A 197 2.67 -36.37 -14.38
N ILE A 198 1.69 -36.29 -13.47
CA ILE A 198 0.92 -35.07 -13.22
C ILE A 198 1.63 -34.13 -12.24
N THR A 199 1.43 -32.83 -12.43
CA THR A 199 2.04 -31.79 -11.59
C THR A 199 1.29 -31.59 -10.27
N HIS A 200 1.94 -30.97 -9.28
CA HIS A 200 1.25 -30.54 -8.05
C HIS A 200 0.11 -29.55 -8.35
N ALA A 201 0.26 -28.67 -9.35
CA ALA A 201 -0.81 -27.79 -9.79
C ALA A 201 -2.05 -28.56 -10.26
N ALA A 202 -1.87 -29.67 -10.98
CA ALA A 202 -2.98 -30.52 -11.42
C ALA A 202 -3.77 -31.07 -10.24
N LEU A 203 -3.06 -31.50 -9.18
CA LEU A 203 -3.70 -31.99 -7.97
C LEU A 203 -4.47 -30.88 -7.25
N VAL A 204 -3.83 -29.74 -6.99
CA VAL A 204 -4.45 -28.60 -6.30
C VAL A 204 -5.72 -28.11 -7.01
N LEU A 205 -5.72 -28.10 -8.35
CA LEU A 205 -6.83 -27.55 -9.12
C LEU A 205 -7.92 -28.58 -9.43
N MET A 206 -7.58 -29.87 -9.59
CA MET A 206 -8.46 -30.87 -10.21
C MET A 206 -8.53 -32.21 -9.47
N ALA A 207 -7.81 -32.42 -8.37
CA ALA A 207 -7.80 -33.73 -7.69
C ALA A 207 -9.18 -34.13 -7.11
N LYS A 208 -9.44 -35.43 -7.13
CA LYS A 208 -10.49 -36.05 -6.32
C LYS A 208 -10.13 -35.95 -4.83
N PRO A 209 -11.13 -35.95 -3.91
CA PRO A 209 -10.86 -35.82 -2.48
C PRO A 209 -9.88 -36.87 -1.92
N LYS A 210 -10.02 -38.14 -2.35
CA LYS A 210 -9.14 -39.24 -1.92
C LYS A 210 -7.70 -39.05 -2.40
N ALA A 211 -7.52 -38.57 -3.62
CA ALA A 211 -6.20 -38.33 -4.20
C ALA A 211 -5.48 -37.18 -3.49
N LEU A 212 -6.19 -36.06 -3.25
CA LEU A 212 -5.62 -34.93 -2.54
C LEU A 212 -5.21 -35.33 -1.12
N SER A 213 -6.04 -36.13 -0.43
CA SER A 213 -5.70 -36.68 0.90
C SER A 213 -4.53 -37.66 0.89
N ARG A 214 -4.21 -38.29 -0.24
CA ARG A 214 -3.07 -39.21 -0.35
C ARG A 214 -1.77 -38.46 -0.63
N HIS A 215 -1.83 -37.47 -1.53
CA HIS A 215 -0.63 -36.86 -2.11
C HIS A 215 -0.33 -35.46 -1.56
N MET A 216 -1.34 -34.72 -1.09
CA MET A 216 -1.22 -33.32 -0.63
C MET A 216 -2.26 -33.00 0.46
N GLN A 217 -2.17 -33.66 1.62
CA GLN A 217 -3.13 -33.49 2.73
C GLN A 217 -3.27 -32.03 3.19
N GLN A 218 -2.17 -31.28 3.09
CA GLN A 218 -2.09 -29.87 3.44
C GLN A 218 -2.83 -28.94 2.47
N ALA A 219 -3.17 -29.39 1.25
CA ALA A 219 -3.89 -28.57 0.28
C ALA A 219 -5.39 -28.50 0.64
N GLU A 220 -5.70 -27.68 1.66
CA GLU A 220 -7.04 -27.55 2.21
C GLU A 220 -7.43 -26.08 2.41
N VAL A 221 -8.71 -25.80 2.14
CA VAL A 221 -9.36 -24.53 2.49
C VAL A 221 -10.47 -24.81 3.50
N ILE A 222 -10.47 -24.09 4.62
CA ILE A 222 -11.46 -24.21 5.68
C ILE A 222 -12.26 -22.92 5.74
N PHE A 223 -13.57 -23.03 5.57
CA PHE A 223 -14.50 -21.93 5.81
C PHE A 223 -15.08 -22.05 7.22
N GLU A 224 -15.09 -20.94 7.95
CA GLU A 224 -15.73 -20.82 9.27
C GLU A 224 -16.57 -19.55 9.34
N TYR A 225 -17.87 -19.70 9.66
CA TYR A 225 -18.70 -18.56 10.05
C TYR A 225 -18.79 -18.47 11.58
N ARG A 226 -18.59 -17.26 12.10
CA ARG A 226 -18.69 -16.94 13.53
C ARG A 226 -19.65 -15.76 13.72
N ALA A 227 -20.56 -15.88 14.68
CA ALA A 227 -21.55 -14.83 14.96
C ALA A 227 -20.90 -13.55 15.54
N SER A 228 -19.82 -13.69 16.31
CA SER A 228 -19.07 -12.57 16.88
C SER A 228 -17.58 -12.90 16.98
N ARG A 229 -16.71 -11.88 17.15
CA ARG A 229 -15.28 -12.09 17.41
C ARG A 229 -15.00 -12.73 18.77
N SER A 230 -15.89 -12.52 19.74
CA SER A 230 -15.84 -13.13 21.07
C SER A 230 -16.34 -14.58 21.11
N SER A 231 -16.95 -15.08 20.04
CA SER A 231 -17.44 -16.46 19.98
C SER A 231 -16.26 -17.43 19.87
N ILE A 232 -16.14 -18.31 20.86
CA ILE A 232 -15.12 -19.38 20.88
C ILE A 232 -15.47 -20.45 19.81
N GLY A 233 -16.76 -20.76 19.64
CA GLY A 233 -17.24 -21.72 18.65
C GLY A 233 -17.60 -21.10 17.29
N PHE A 234 -17.47 -21.88 16.23
CA PHE A 234 -18.01 -21.57 14.91
C PHE A 234 -19.48 -22.01 14.82
N ALA A 235 -20.32 -21.20 14.17
CA ALA A 235 -21.72 -21.57 13.92
C ALA A 235 -21.87 -22.39 12.63
N GLN A 236 -20.89 -22.31 11.74
CA GLN A 236 -20.77 -23.17 10.56
C GLN A 236 -19.29 -23.36 10.26
N ARG A 237 -18.90 -24.59 9.93
CA ARG A 237 -17.57 -24.91 9.42
C ARG A 237 -17.70 -25.87 8.26
N LYS A 238 -16.91 -25.65 7.21
CA LYS A 238 -16.87 -26.50 6.02
C LYS A 238 -15.44 -26.63 5.53
N GLU A 239 -15.04 -27.86 5.27
CA GLU A 239 -13.67 -28.22 4.89
C GLU A 239 -13.64 -28.64 3.42
N TYR A 240 -12.75 -28.01 2.67
CA TYR A 240 -12.58 -28.23 1.23
C TYR A 240 -11.24 -28.88 0.98
N ARG A 241 -11.29 -30.21 0.81
CA ARG A 241 -10.13 -31.05 0.50
C ARG A 241 -10.33 -31.78 -0.81
N LYS A 242 -10.44 -31.01 -1.89
CA LYS A 242 -10.60 -31.46 -3.28
C LYS A 242 -10.09 -30.36 -4.21
N GLY A 243 -9.93 -30.66 -5.51
CA GLY A 243 -9.45 -29.68 -6.48
C GLY A 243 -10.27 -28.38 -6.46
N PHE A 244 -9.61 -27.23 -6.61
CA PHE A 244 -10.24 -25.90 -6.59
C PHE A 244 -11.50 -25.80 -7.48
N PHE A 245 -11.43 -26.34 -8.70
CA PHE A 245 -12.56 -26.35 -9.64
C PHE A 245 -13.72 -27.27 -9.23
N LEU A 246 -13.68 -27.93 -8.07
CA LEU A 246 -14.78 -28.72 -7.53
C LEU A 246 -15.46 -28.04 -6.33
N TYR A 247 -14.92 -26.92 -5.84
CA TYR A 247 -15.48 -26.23 -4.68
C TYR A 247 -15.62 -24.72 -4.80
N ASP A 248 -15.00 -24.06 -5.79
CA ASP A 248 -15.05 -22.61 -5.97
C ASP A 248 -16.47 -22.02 -5.89
N GLU A 249 -17.44 -22.59 -6.61
CA GLU A 249 -18.84 -22.13 -6.60
C GLU A 249 -19.55 -22.45 -5.28
N ASP A 250 -19.32 -23.63 -4.72
CA ASP A 250 -19.90 -24.05 -3.45
C ASP A 250 -19.35 -23.24 -2.26
N LEU A 251 -18.08 -22.85 -2.31
CA LEU A 251 -17.45 -21.95 -1.35
C LEU A 251 -18.09 -20.57 -1.41
N TRP A 252 -18.26 -19.99 -2.61
CA TRP A 252 -18.96 -18.72 -2.75
C TRP A 252 -20.40 -18.82 -2.27
N SER A 253 -21.14 -19.87 -2.64
CA SER A 253 -22.51 -20.10 -2.16
C SER A 253 -22.57 -20.17 -0.63
N THR A 254 -21.59 -20.85 -0.01
CA THR A 254 -21.48 -20.97 1.45
C THR A 254 -21.21 -19.63 2.13
N ILE A 255 -20.31 -18.81 1.57
CA ILE A 255 -20.02 -17.44 2.04
C ILE A 255 -21.26 -16.54 1.89
N ASN A 256 -21.90 -16.62 0.72
CA ASN A 256 -23.02 -15.76 0.35
C ASN A 256 -24.29 -16.08 1.15
N ALA A 257 -24.46 -17.31 1.62
CA ALA A 257 -25.59 -17.72 2.46
C ALA A 257 -25.75 -16.88 3.75
N ARG A 258 -24.68 -16.28 4.26
CA ARG A 258 -24.69 -15.36 5.41
C ARG A 258 -24.09 -13.99 5.08
N ASN A 259 -24.03 -13.64 3.80
CA ASN A 259 -23.59 -12.34 3.32
C ASN A 259 -24.78 -11.39 3.26
N GLU A 260 -24.94 -10.56 4.30
CA GLU A 260 -26.03 -9.60 4.36
C GLU A 260 -25.92 -8.55 3.24
N VAL A 261 -27.06 -8.12 2.72
CA VAL A 261 -27.16 -6.94 1.85
C VAL A 261 -27.47 -5.73 2.72
N GLN A 262 -26.69 -4.67 2.56
CA GLN A 262 -26.92 -3.38 3.19
C GLN A 262 -27.76 -2.52 2.26
N HIS A 263 -28.93 -2.13 2.74
CA HIS A 263 -29.90 -1.34 2.00
C HIS A 263 -29.76 0.14 2.40
N PHE A 264 -29.49 0.99 1.41
CA PHE A 264 -29.43 2.43 1.60
C PHE A 264 -30.47 3.11 0.72
N GLN A 265 -31.25 4.01 1.32
CA GLN A 265 -32.24 4.81 0.61
C GLN A 265 -31.98 6.30 0.87
N GLU A 266 -31.70 7.05 -0.18
CA GLU A 266 -31.55 8.51 -0.14
C GLU A 266 -32.39 9.11 -1.26
N GLY A 267 -33.46 9.84 -0.92
CA GLY A 267 -34.41 10.37 -1.89
C GLY A 267 -35.07 9.27 -2.74
N LEU A 268 -34.86 9.32 -4.06
CA LEU A 268 -35.36 8.32 -5.03
C LEU A 268 -34.37 7.19 -5.32
N PHE A 269 -33.17 7.23 -4.76
CA PHE A 269 -32.14 6.23 -5.00
C PHE A 269 -32.18 5.16 -3.92
N VAL A 270 -32.14 3.89 -4.35
CA VAL A 270 -32.00 2.72 -3.48
C VAL A 270 -30.77 1.95 -3.93
N TRP A 271 -29.86 1.67 -2.99
CA TRP A 271 -28.68 0.85 -3.22
C TRP A 271 -28.71 -0.38 -2.34
N ASP A 272 -28.54 -1.53 -2.99
CA ASP A 272 -28.38 -2.83 -2.36
C ASP A 272 -26.92 -3.23 -2.49
N ILE A 273 -26.17 -3.12 -1.38
CA ILE A 273 -24.73 -3.36 -1.37
C ILE A 273 -24.46 -4.62 -0.57
N PRO A 274 -24.04 -5.73 -1.20
CA PRO A 274 -23.67 -6.94 -0.46
C PRO A 274 -22.51 -6.62 0.48
N THR A 275 -22.48 -7.17 1.68
CA THR A 275 -21.42 -6.88 2.65
C THR A 275 -20.04 -7.24 2.10
N PHE A 276 -19.94 -8.39 1.44
CA PHE A 276 -18.76 -8.80 0.67
C PHE A 276 -19.14 -8.94 -0.81
N GLY A 277 -18.43 -8.24 -1.69
CA GLY A 277 -18.60 -8.37 -3.14
C GLY A 277 -18.05 -9.69 -3.64
N GLU A 278 -18.72 -10.31 -4.61
CA GLU A 278 -18.31 -11.61 -5.18
C GLU A 278 -16.93 -11.51 -5.83
N GLY A 279 -16.67 -10.44 -6.58
CA GLY A 279 -15.39 -10.22 -7.25
C GLY A 279 -14.24 -10.14 -6.24
N THR A 280 -14.41 -9.29 -5.23
CA THR A 280 -13.46 -9.08 -4.11
C THR A 280 -13.13 -10.40 -3.41
N VAL A 281 -14.15 -11.18 -3.04
CA VAL A 281 -13.96 -12.46 -2.32
C VAL A 281 -13.32 -13.51 -3.22
N ARG A 282 -13.78 -13.66 -4.47
CA ARG A 282 -13.20 -14.61 -5.42
C ARG A 282 -11.73 -14.31 -5.65
N GLU A 283 -11.38 -13.05 -5.88
CA GLU A 283 -10.00 -12.62 -6.05
C GLU A 283 -9.14 -12.93 -4.81
N ALA A 284 -9.67 -12.64 -3.61
CA ALA A 284 -8.99 -12.92 -2.36
C ALA A 284 -8.71 -14.42 -2.16
N VAL A 285 -9.69 -15.28 -2.49
CA VAL A 285 -9.54 -16.74 -2.45
C VAL A 285 -8.56 -17.24 -3.52
N LEU A 286 -8.65 -16.73 -4.75
CA LEU A 286 -7.72 -17.09 -5.83
C LEU A 286 -6.28 -16.74 -5.47
N ASN A 287 -6.05 -15.56 -4.88
CA ASN A 287 -4.73 -15.17 -4.37
C ASN A 287 -4.27 -16.07 -3.23
N ALA A 288 -5.16 -16.44 -2.30
CA ALA A 288 -4.82 -17.38 -1.25
C ALA A 288 -4.38 -18.74 -1.83
N VAL A 289 -5.07 -19.27 -2.85
CA VAL A 289 -4.72 -20.55 -3.52
C VAL A 289 -3.45 -20.42 -4.36
N ALA A 290 -3.28 -19.34 -5.13
CA ALA A 290 -2.15 -19.16 -6.04
C ALA A 290 -0.84 -18.81 -5.30
N HIS A 291 -0.90 -18.15 -4.16
CA HIS A 291 0.28 -17.76 -3.37
C HIS A 291 0.54 -18.63 -2.13
N ARG A 292 -0.33 -19.60 -1.81
CA ARG A 292 -0.12 -20.54 -0.71
C ARG A 292 1.23 -21.25 -0.84
N ASP A 293 1.97 -21.36 0.25
CA ASP A 293 3.09 -22.29 0.32
C ASP A 293 2.56 -23.72 0.52
N TYR A 294 2.59 -24.53 -0.55
CA TYR A 294 2.10 -25.91 -0.51
C TYR A 294 3.01 -26.90 0.22
N ARG A 295 4.17 -26.44 0.70
CA ARG A 295 5.09 -27.24 1.52
C ARG A 295 4.76 -27.14 3.02
N LEU A 296 3.99 -26.14 3.43
CA LEU A 296 3.54 -25.95 4.81
C LEU A 296 2.27 -26.77 5.11
N GLY A 297 2.16 -27.25 6.34
CA GLY A 297 1.07 -28.11 6.81
C GLY A 297 -0.24 -27.39 7.16
N ASP A 298 -0.20 -26.07 7.33
CA ASP A 298 -1.37 -25.28 7.74
C ASP A 298 -2.40 -25.13 6.61
N SER A 299 -3.70 -25.05 6.94
CA SER A 299 -4.77 -24.84 5.96
C SER A 299 -4.97 -23.36 5.64
N VAL A 300 -5.56 -23.04 4.48
CA VAL A 300 -6.10 -21.70 4.25
C VAL A 300 -7.38 -21.57 5.08
N PHE A 301 -7.49 -20.54 5.92
CA PHE A 301 -8.73 -20.27 6.64
C PHE A 301 -9.43 -19.05 6.07
N ILE A 302 -10.74 -19.20 5.80
CA ILE A 302 -11.67 -18.12 5.49
C ILE A 302 -12.61 -17.99 6.68
N ARG A 303 -12.36 -17.02 7.55
CA ARG A 303 -13.17 -16.75 8.75
C ARG A 303 -14.09 -15.57 8.46
N GLN A 304 -15.39 -15.83 8.46
CA GLN A 304 -16.43 -14.83 8.21
C GLN A 304 -17.17 -14.47 9.49
N TRP A 305 -17.35 -13.17 9.69
CA TRP A 305 -18.25 -12.53 10.65
C TRP A 305 -19.26 -11.66 9.88
N PRO A 306 -20.34 -11.17 10.52
CA PRO A 306 -21.37 -10.39 9.84
C PRO A 306 -20.86 -9.20 9.02
N ARG A 307 -19.80 -8.51 9.47
CA ARG A 307 -19.23 -7.31 8.80
C ARG A 307 -17.74 -7.40 8.51
N THR A 308 -17.10 -8.54 8.76
CA THR A 308 -15.66 -8.72 8.51
C THR A 308 -15.37 -10.13 8.02
N MET A 309 -14.44 -10.25 7.08
CA MET A 309 -13.91 -11.52 6.61
C MET A 309 -12.40 -11.49 6.72
N GLU A 310 -11.81 -12.54 7.25
CA GLU A 310 -10.37 -12.74 7.32
C GLU A 310 -10.01 -13.97 6.50
N ILE A 311 -9.07 -13.83 5.58
CA ILE A 311 -8.49 -14.92 4.80
C ILE A 311 -7.03 -15.03 5.17
N THR A 312 -6.65 -16.16 5.77
CA THR A 312 -5.25 -16.45 6.14
C THR A 312 -4.72 -17.56 5.24
N SER A 313 -3.57 -17.32 4.61
CA SER A 313 -2.89 -18.28 3.73
C SER A 313 -1.50 -18.60 4.27
N PRO A 314 -1.09 -19.87 4.30
CA PRO A 314 0.25 -20.27 4.72
C PRO A 314 1.36 -19.72 3.81
N GLY A 315 2.46 -19.31 4.45
CA GLY A 315 3.65 -18.72 3.86
C GLY A 315 3.52 -17.20 3.73
N GLY A 316 4.55 -16.46 4.13
CA GLY A 316 4.57 -14.98 4.03
C GLY A 316 4.59 -14.45 2.59
N PHE A 317 4.70 -13.13 2.42
CA PHE A 317 4.75 -12.53 1.09
C PHE A 317 5.94 -13.03 0.24
N PRO A 318 5.77 -13.18 -1.09
CA PRO A 318 6.86 -13.49 -2.00
C PRO A 318 8.02 -12.48 -1.92
N ALA A 319 9.19 -12.89 -2.39
CA ALA A 319 10.39 -12.07 -2.25
C ALA A 319 10.24 -10.67 -2.86
N GLY A 320 10.44 -9.66 -2.01
CA GLY A 320 10.36 -8.25 -2.35
C GLY A 320 8.93 -7.71 -2.47
N VAL A 321 7.91 -8.50 -2.16
CA VAL A 321 6.52 -8.03 -1.97
C VAL A 321 6.31 -7.70 -0.49
N THR A 322 5.63 -6.59 -0.21
CA THR A 322 5.24 -6.13 1.13
C THR A 322 3.78 -5.70 1.09
N PRO A 323 3.09 -5.60 2.25
CA PRO A 323 1.73 -5.07 2.31
C PRO A 323 1.54 -3.72 1.59
N GLN A 324 2.57 -2.87 1.61
CA GLN A 324 2.54 -1.52 1.02
C GLN A 324 2.75 -1.54 -0.50
N ASN A 325 3.39 -2.59 -1.05
CA ASN A 325 3.70 -2.68 -2.47
C ASN A 325 2.95 -3.80 -3.21
N ALA A 326 2.13 -4.58 -2.51
CA ALA A 326 1.39 -5.72 -3.05
C ALA A 326 0.46 -5.35 -4.20
N LEU A 327 -0.03 -4.10 -4.23
CA LEU A 327 -0.78 -3.52 -5.34
C LEU A 327 0.04 -3.48 -6.65
N TRP A 328 1.33 -3.15 -6.56
CA TRP A 328 2.12 -2.75 -7.74
C TRP A 328 3.13 -3.81 -8.19
N LYS A 329 3.42 -4.80 -7.33
CA LYS A 329 4.48 -5.79 -7.59
C LYS A 329 3.92 -7.17 -7.86
N GLN A 330 4.21 -7.66 -9.07
CA GLN A 330 3.79 -8.99 -9.51
C GLN A 330 4.82 -10.05 -9.15
N SER A 331 4.42 -11.05 -8.36
CA SER A 331 5.24 -12.23 -8.08
C SER A 331 4.39 -13.41 -7.65
N TRP A 332 4.14 -14.38 -8.54
CA TRP A 332 3.42 -15.61 -8.23
C TRP A 332 4.34 -16.62 -7.54
N ARG A 333 3.94 -17.13 -6.36
CA ARG A 333 4.67 -18.24 -5.70
C ARG A 333 4.51 -19.54 -6.49
N ASN A 334 3.27 -19.83 -6.92
CA ASN A 334 2.95 -21.01 -7.71
C ASN A 334 2.60 -20.59 -9.15
N ARG A 335 3.62 -20.46 -9.99
CA ARG A 335 3.45 -19.94 -11.35
C ARG A 335 2.57 -20.86 -12.19
N ARG A 336 2.71 -22.19 -12.10
CA ARG A 336 1.86 -23.13 -12.83
C ARG A 336 0.38 -22.95 -12.49
N ILE A 337 0.05 -22.84 -11.20
CA ILE A 337 -1.32 -22.58 -10.74
C ILE A 337 -1.85 -21.27 -11.34
N ALA A 338 -1.08 -20.18 -11.22
CA ALA A 338 -1.48 -18.87 -11.74
C ALA A 338 -1.70 -18.89 -13.26
N GLU A 339 -0.83 -19.57 -14.02
CA GLU A 339 -0.97 -19.71 -15.47
C GLU A 339 -2.21 -20.52 -15.87
N THR A 340 -2.54 -21.59 -15.13
CA THR A 340 -3.77 -22.37 -15.35
C THR A 340 -5.02 -21.53 -15.05
N LEU A 341 -5.05 -20.80 -13.94
CA LEU A 341 -6.16 -19.90 -13.59
C LEU A 341 -6.34 -18.78 -14.62
N ALA A 342 -5.23 -18.27 -15.17
CA ALA A 342 -5.26 -17.28 -16.24
C ALA A 342 -5.81 -17.83 -17.57
N LYS A 343 -5.50 -19.08 -17.93
CA LYS A 343 -6.09 -19.76 -19.11
C LYS A 343 -7.61 -19.84 -19.00
N CYS A 344 -8.15 -19.97 -17.79
CA CYS A 344 -9.60 -19.98 -17.52
C CYS A 344 -10.23 -18.59 -17.39
N GLY A 345 -9.45 -17.52 -17.43
CA GLY A 345 -9.95 -16.17 -17.19
C GLY A 345 -10.39 -15.89 -15.75
N LEU A 346 -9.96 -16.71 -14.78
CA LEU A 346 -10.23 -16.48 -13.36
C LEU A 346 -9.27 -15.46 -12.75
N VAL A 347 -8.05 -15.38 -13.28
CA VAL A 347 -7.01 -14.42 -12.85
C VAL A 347 -6.45 -13.71 -14.07
N GLU A 348 -6.14 -12.43 -13.94
CA GLU A 348 -5.43 -11.67 -14.98
C GLU A 348 -3.91 -11.77 -14.77
N ARG A 349 -3.14 -11.97 -15.85
CA ARG A 349 -1.67 -12.06 -15.76
C ARG A 349 -0.98 -10.75 -15.35
N SER A 350 -1.71 -9.63 -15.39
CA SER A 350 -1.20 -8.28 -15.20
C SER A 350 -1.29 -7.77 -13.76
N GLY A 351 -1.47 -8.64 -12.75
CA GLY A 351 -1.53 -8.21 -11.34
C GLY A 351 -2.74 -7.36 -10.95
N GLN A 352 -3.63 -7.06 -11.92
CA GLN A 352 -4.83 -6.23 -11.76
C GLN A 352 -5.88 -6.80 -10.79
N GLY A 353 -5.70 -8.04 -10.33
CA GLY A 353 -6.64 -8.68 -9.42
C GLY A 353 -6.76 -7.91 -8.10
N ILE A 354 -5.64 -7.60 -7.46
CA ILE A 354 -5.61 -6.80 -6.23
C ILE A 354 -6.17 -5.38 -6.51
N ASP A 355 -5.83 -4.78 -7.65
CA ASP A 355 -6.36 -3.46 -8.04
C ASP A 355 -7.90 -3.48 -8.09
N ARG A 356 -8.50 -4.50 -8.73
CA ARG A 356 -9.95 -4.69 -8.80
C ARG A 356 -10.59 -4.87 -7.42
N MET A 357 -9.91 -5.58 -6.52
CA MET A 357 -10.37 -5.75 -5.14
C MET A 357 -10.45 -4.40 -4.42
N PHE A 358 -9.41 -3.57 -4.55
CA PHE A 358 -9.38 -2.21 -3.97
C PHE A 358 -10.44 -1.31 -4.63
N GLU A 359 -10.56 -1.38 -5.95
CA GLU A 359 -11.55 -0.64 -6.73
C GLU A 359 -12.98 -0.94 -6.28
N GLU A 360 -13.32 -2.23 -6.11
CA GLU A 360 -14.66 -2.66 -5.69
C GLU A 360 -14.95 -2.23 -4.24
N CYS A 361 -13.97 -2.26 -3.35
CA CYS A 361 -14.09 -1.70 -2.00
C CYS A 361 -14.42 -0.21 -2.05
N ILE A 362 -13.70 0.58 -2.84
CA ILE A 362 -13.93 2.03 -2.95
C ILE A 362 -15.29 2.32 -3.60
N ARG A 363 -15.64 1.60 -4.68
CA ARG A 363 -16.96 1.70 -5.35
C ARG A 363 -18.13 1.24 -4.50
N SER A 364 -17.86 0.53 -3.40
CA SER A 364 -18.85 0.18 -2.39
C SER A 364 -18.75 1.05 -1.13
N SER A 365 -17.88 2.08 -1.13
CA SER A 365 -17.60 2.97 0.00
C SER A 365 -17.19 2.18 1.25
N LYS A 366 -16.42 1.10 1.07
CA LYS A 366 -15.92 0.24 2.14
C LYS A 366 -14.45 0.52 2.44
N PRO A 367 -13.96 0.16 3.64
CA PRO A 367 -12.52 0.20 3.92
C PRO A 367 -11.72 -0.63 2.90
N LEU A 368 -10.50 -0.19 2.63
CA LEU A 368 -9.57 -0.92 1.76
C LEU A 368 -9.19 -2.27 2.38
N PRO A 369 -8.81 -3.26 1.57
CA PRO A 369 -8.28 -4.53 2.07
C PRO A 369 -7.06 -4.32 2.97
N ASP A 370 -7.05 -4.97 4.13
CA ASP A 370 -6.06 -4.78 5.19
C ASP A 370 -5.16 -6.03 5.33
N PHE A 371 -3.87 -5.86 5.04
CA PHE A 371 -2.86 -6.92 5.12
C PHE A 371 -1.99 -6.87 6.40
N SER A 372 -2.32 -6.00 7.35
CA SER A 372 -1.47 -5.71 8.53
C SER A 372 -1.24 -6.91 9.46
N GLY A 373 -2.09 -7.94 9.39
CA GLY A 373 -1.93 -9.18 10.14
C GLY A 373 -0.97 -10.19 9.51
N SER A 374 -0.32 -9.85 8.40
CA SER A 374 0.63 -10.73 7.71
C SER A 374 2.02 -10.69 8.34
N ASP A 375 2.74 -11.81 8.29
CA ASP A 375 4.10 -11.97 8.78
C ASP A 375 4.96 -12.81 7.81
N GLU A 376 6.13 -13.29 8.24
CA GLU A 376 7.03 -14.10 7.41
C GLU A 376 6.48 -15.51 7.11
N HIS A 377 5.52 -15.99 7.90
CA HIS A 377 4.99 -17.35 7.88
C HIS A 377 3.55 -17.44 7.39
N GLN A 378 2.80 -16.35 7.36
CA GLN A 378 1.42 -16.31 6.87
C GLN A 378 1.09 -14.94 6.25
N VAL A 379 0.20 -14.97 5.24
CA VAL A 379 -0.45 -13.76 4.73
C VAL A 379 -1.88 -13.73 5.25
N ALA A 380 -2.25 -12.64 5.93
CA ALA A 380 -3.59 -12.40 6.43
C ALA A 380 -4.22 -11.20 5.71
N LEU A 381 -5.36 -11.42 5.07
CA LEU A 381 -6.15 -10.39 4.41
C LEU A 381 -7.47 -10.20 5.15
N VAL A 382 -7.73 -8.98 5.60
CA VAL A 382 -8.98 -8.60 6.27
C VAL A 382 -9.80 -7.70 5.35
N LEU A 383 -10.99 -8.17 5.00
CA LEU A 383 -12.01 -7.41 4.28
C LEU A 383 -13.07 -6.91 5.27
N ARG A 384 -13.31 -5.60 5.28
CA ARG A 384 -14.35 -4.98 6.11
C ARG A 384 -15.51 -4.59 5.21
N GLY A 385 -16.69 -5.14 5.51
CA GLY A 385 -17.85 -5.03 4.64
C GLY A 385 -18.77 -3.86 4.96
N GLU A 386 -18.52 -3.12 6.05
CA GLU A 386 -19.34 -1.97 6.46
C GLU A 386 -19.16 -0.80 5.49
N VAL A 387 -20.28 -0.30 4.96
CA VAL A 387 -20.29 0.90 4.11
C VAL A 387 -20.06 2.12 4.98
N GLN A 388 -18.98 2.85 4.71
CA GLN A 388 -18.55 4.00 5.51
C GLN A 388 -19.38 5.26 5.22
N ASP A 389 -19.67 5.51 3.94
CA ASP A 389 -20.39 6.71 3.52
C ASP A 389 -21.20 6.44 2.25
N PRO A 390 -22.50 6.11 2.36
CA PRO A 390 -23.37 5.87 1.21
C PRO A 390 -23.44 7.07 0.25
N ARG A 391 -23.28 8.28 0.76
CA ARG A 391 -23.34 9.53 0.00
C ARG A 391 -22.17 9.70 -0.96
N PHE A 392 -21.03 9.08 -0.66
CA PHE A 392 -19.90 8.99 -1.57
C PHE A 392 -20.24 8.18 -2.84
N LEU A 393 -21.11 7.17 -2.73
CA LEU A 393 -21.54 6.36 -3.87
C LEU A 393 -22.42 7.13 -4.82
N GLU A 394 -23.33 7.94 -4.27
CA GLU A 394 -24.18 8.83 -5.05
C GLU A 394 -23.33 9.83 -5.85
N PHE A 395 -22.29 10.36 -5.22
CA PHE A 395 -21.33 11.24 -5.88
C PHE A 395 -20.58 10.56 -7.01
N LEU A 396 -19.98 9.38 -6.77
CA LEU A 396 -19.24 8.66 -7.82
C LEU A 396 -20.12 8.41 -9.05
N LYS A 397 -21.37 8.00 -8.83
CA LYS A 397 -22.35 7.78 -9.90
C LYS A 397 -22.62 9.06 -10.67
N LYS A 398 -22.98 10.15 -10.00
CA LYS A 398 -23.31 11.43 -10.67
C LYS A 398 -22.14 12.02 -11.44
N VAL A 399 -20.93 12.01 -10.86
CA VAL A 399 -19.77 12.54 -11.58
C VAL A 399 -19.47 11.69 -12.81
N SER A 400 -19.58 10.36 -12.73
CA SER A 400 -19.40 9.50 -13.90
C SER A 400 -20.42 9.78 -15.01
N GLU A 401 -21.68 10.08 -14.65
CA GLU A 401 -22.76 10.42 -15.59
C GLU A 401 -22.57 11.83 -16.21
N GLU A 402 -22.13 12.82 -15.42
CA GLU A 402 -22.00 14.22 -15.86
C GLU A 402 -20.72 14.49 -16.66
N THR A 403 -19.60 13.88 -16.26
CA THR A 403 -18.28 14.16 -16.87
C THR A 403 -17.91 13.17 -17.97
N TRP A 404 -18.71 12.11 -18.19
CA TRP A 404 -18.37 10.95 -19.03
C TRP A 404 -17.01 10.32 -18.66
N ALA A 405 -16.47 10.66 -17.48
CA ALA A 405 -15.19 10.21 -17.02
C ALA A 405 -15.32 8.79 -16.47
N HIS A 406 -14.48 7.89 -17.00
CA HIS A 406 -14.28 6.58 -16.40
C HIS A 406 -13.19 6.73 -15.34
N PHE A 407 -13.57 6.62 -14.07
CA PHE A 407 -12.59 6.61 -12.99
C PHE A 407 -11.79 5.30 -13.00
N THR A 408 -10.47 5.44 -13.12
CA THR A 408 -9.53 4.33 -12.91
C THR A 408 -9.42 3.99 -11.43
N THR A 409 -8.80 2.85 -11.11
CA THR A 409 -8.52 2.45 -9.72
C THR A 409 -7.70 3.52 -8.98
N ASP A 410 -6.70 4.10 -9.64
CA ASP A 410 -5.87 5.18 -9.07
C ASP A 410 -6.71 6.42 -8.74
N ASP A 411 -7.66 6.79 -9.63
CA ASP A 411 -8.53 7.94 -9.41
C ASP A 411 -9.42 7.73 -8.18
N LEU A 412 -10.01 6.54 -8.08
CA LEU A 412 -10.86 6.15 -6.95
C LEU A 412 -10.06 6.15 -5.63
N LEU A 413 -8.82 5.67 -5.67
CA LEU A 413 -7.94 5.66 -4.50
C LEU A 413 -7.56 7.08 -4.07
N VAL A 414 -7.26 7.97 -5.02
CA VAL A 414 -7.02 9.39 -4.72
C VAL A 414 -8.26 10.05 -4.12
N LEU A 415 -9.45 9.79 -4.67
CA LEU A 415 -10.70 10.34 -4.15
C LEU A 415 -10.99 9.86 -2.72
N ASP A 416 -10.76 8.58 -2.42
CA ASP A 416 -10.92 8.03 -1.08
C ASP A 416 -9.91 8.62 -0.08
N LEU A 417 -8.64 8.76 -0.48
CA LEU A 417 -7.60 9.40 0.35
C LEU A 417 -7.93 10.87 0.64
N VAL A 418 -8.33 11.63 -0.38
CA VAL A 418 -8.75 13.04 -0.21
C VAL A 418 -9.96 13.15 0.70
N ARG A 419 -10.94 12.23 0.58
CA ARG A 419 -12.12 12.19 1.44
C ARG A 419 -11.76 11.95 2.91
N ARG A 420 -10.80 11.08 3.18
CA ARG A 420 -10.28 10.75 4.53
C ARG A 420 -9.31 11.79 5.09
N ASP A 421 -9.04 12.87 4.36
CA ASP A 421 -8.05 13.89 4.69
C ASP A 421 -6.62 13.30 4.86
N GLU A 422 -6.33 12.21 4.13
CA GLU A 422 -5.03 11.53 4.12
C GLU A 422 -4.10 12.08 3.04
N GLN A 423 -2.78 11.91 3.22
CA GLN A 423 -1.81 12.36 2.21
C GLN A 423 -1.81 11.43 1.01
N VAL A 424 -1.92 12.01 -0.19
CA VAL A 424 -1.78 11.29 -1.45
C VAL A 424 -0.30 10.95 -1.69
N PRO A 425 0.06 9.66 -1.87
CA PRO A 425 1.42 9.23 -2.16
C PRO A 425 2.00 9.90 -3.41
N ASP A 426 3.34 10.06 -3.47
CA ASP A 426 4.02 10.73 -4.58
C ASP A 426 3.70 10.11 -5.96
N GLY A 427 3.54 8.78 -6.04
CA GLY A 427 3.20 8.08 -7.27
C GLY A 427 1.80 8.36 -7.84
N LEU A 428 0.90 8.96 -7.03
CA LEU A 428 -0.48 9.26 -7.41
C LEU A 428 -0.74 10.76 -7.56
N ARG A 429 0.30 11.60 -7.44
CA ARG A 429 0.14 13.06 -7.55
C ARG A 429 -0.29 13.51 -8.93
N ASP A 430 0.19 12.86 -9.99
CA ASP A 430 -0.20 13.18 -11.36
C ASP A 430 -1.72 12.98 -11.56
N ARG A 431 -2.28 11.92 -10.95
CA ARG A 431 -3.72 11.66 -10.95
C ARG A 431 -4.50 12.68 -10.14
N LEU A 432 -3.99 13.06 -8.96
CA LEU A 432 -4.56 14.14 -8.16
C LEU A 432 -4.64 15.45 -8.95
N HIS A 433 -3.60 15.78 -9.73
CA HIS A 433 -3.61 16.97 -10.59
C HIS A 433 -4.70 16.88 -11.67
N GLN A 434 -4.84 15.73 -12.35
CA GLN A 434 -5.92 15.50 -13.32
C GLN A 434 -7.31 15.66 -12.68
N LEU A 435 -7.53 15.10 -11.50
CA LEU A 435 -8.81 15.22 -10.78
C LEU A 435 -9.13 16.67 -10.36
N VAL A 436 -8.10 17.49 -10.12
CA VAL A 436 -8.25 18.94 -9.90
C VAL A 436 -8.62 19.66 -11.20
N GLU A 437 -7.99 19.32 -12.32
CA GLU A 437 -8.31 19.89 -13.63
C GLU A 437 -9.74 19.56 -14.09
N HIS A 438 -10.19 18.33 -13.83
CA HIS A 438 -11.57 17.90 -14.06
C HIS A 438 -12.56 18.49 -13.05
N GLY A 439 -12.09 19.22 -12.03
CA GLY A 439 -12.90 19.90 -11.04
C GLY A 439 -13.67 18.95 -10.11
N VAL A 440 -13.17 17.73 -9.94
CA VAL A 440 -13.66 16.72 -8.99
C VAL A 440 -13.05 16.97 -7.61
N VAL A 441 -11.79 17.41 -7.58
CA VAL A 441 -11.05 17.83 -6.38
C VAL A 441 -10.74 19.32 -6.47
N GLU A 442 -10.75 20.01 -5.32
CA GLU A 442 -10.37 21.41 -5.16
C GLU A 442 -9.19 21.56 -4.21
N ILE A 443 -8.39 22.60 -4.43
CA ILE A 443 -7.25 22.94 -3.58
C ILE A 443 -7.71 23.97 -2.54
N ALA A 444 -7.48 23.68 -1.27
CA ALA A 444 -7.70 24.61 -0.17
C ALA A 444 -6.38 24.92 0.57
N GLY A 445 -6.25 26.15 1.06
CA GLY A 445 -5.03 26.64 1.72
C GLY A 445 -3.95 27.19 0.77
N ARG A 446 -2.81 27.64 1.34
CA ARG A 446 -1.65 28.17 0.60
C ARG A 446 -0.33 27.71 1.23
N GLY A 447 0.66 27.39 0.40
CA GLY A 447 2.03 27.06 0.83
C GLY A 447 2.07 25.74 1.62
N ARG A 448 2.68 25.75 2.81
CA ARG A 448 2.78 24.57 3.68
C ARG A 448 1.46 24.09 4.31
N GLY A 449 0.35 24.80 4.09
CA GLY A 449 -0.99 24.44 4.58
C GLY A 449 -1.96 24.05 3.47
N THR A 450 -1.45 23.76 2.27
CA THR A 450 -2.27 23.30 1.15
C THR A 450 -2.77 21.88 1.43
N HIS A 451 -4.07 21.68 1.30
CA HIS A 451 -4.74 20.39 1.38
C HIS A 451 -5.79 20.31 0.28
N TYR A 452 -6.20 19.09 -0.03
CA TYR A 452 -7.12 18.79 -1.12
C TYR A 452 -8.48 18.44 -0.53
N LEU A 453 -9.55 18.87 -1.19
CA LEU A 453 -10.92 18.64 -0.79
C LEU A 453 -11.71 18.15 -2.00
N LEU A 454 -12.76 17.37 -1.77
CA LEU A 454 -13.74 17.14 -2.83
C LEU A 454 -14.43 18.46 -3.19
N ALA A 455 -14.79 18.65 -4.47
CA ALA A 455 -15.27 19.94 -4.98
C ALA A 455 -16.52 20.47 -4.25
N HIS A 456 -16.73 21.79 -4.23
CA HIS A 456 -17.90 22.40 -3.54
C HIS A 456 -19.23 21.78 -3.99
N ARG A 457 -19.34 21.47 -5.29
CA ARG A 457 -20.52 20.83 -5.88
C ARG A 457 -20.86 19.50 -5.23
N PHE A 458 -19.88 18.73 -4.75
CA PHE A 458 -20.08 17.48 -4.00
C PHE A 458 -20.82 17.74 -2.69
N TYR A 459 -20.29 18.62 -1.85
CA TYR A 459 -20.92 18.96 -0.58
C TYR A 459 -22.23 19.71 -0.74
N ALA A 460 -22.36 20.52 -1.78
CA ALA A 460 -23.62 21.19 -2.11
C ALA A 460 -24.71 20.21 -2.53
N PHE A 461 -24.31 19.12 -3.19
CA PHE A 461 -25.18 18.04 -3.59
C PHE A 461 -25.64 17.20 -2.38
N LEU A 462 -24.74 16.88 -1.45
CA LEU A 462 -25.06 16.13 -0.23
C LEU A 462 -25.88 16.91 0.82
N GLY A 463 -26.33 18.13 0.50
CA GLY A 463 -26.95 19.03 1.48
C GLY A 463 -25.96 19.53 2.56
N GLU A 464 -24.68 19.17 2.47
CA GLU A 464 -23.62 19.45 3.44
C GLU A 464 -22.78 20.68 3.07
N ARG A 465 -23.37 21.73 2.51
CA ARG A 465 -22.65 22.98 2.16
C ARG A 465 -21.84 23.55 3.33
N GLY A 466 -22.33 23.37 4.56
CA GLY A 466 -21.64 23.76 5.78
C GLY A 466 -20.36 22.96 6.07
N VAL A 467 -20.33 21.67 5.71
CA VAL A 467 -19.14 20.80 5.91
C VAL A 467 -18.01 21.24 4.97
N TYR A 468 -18.32 21.55 3.71
CA TYR A 468 -17.33 22.15 2.80
C TYR A 468 -16.80 23.47 3.35
N THR A 469 -17.70 24.36 3.79
CA THR A 469 -17.31 25.68 4.31
C THR A 469 -16.40 25.54 5.54
N ARG A 470 -16.68 24.57 6.42
CA ARG A 470 -15.83 24.22 7.56
C ARG A 470 -14.48 23.65 7.12
N LYS A 471 -14.46 22.68 6.19
CA LYS A 471 -13.23 22.01 5.71
C LYS A 471 -12.32 22.94 4.91
N LYS A 472 -12.88 23.73 3.98
CA LYS A 472 -12.18 24.80 3.26
C LYS A 472 -11.60 25.86 4.22
N GLY A 473 -12.25 26.00 5.38
CA GLY A 473 -11.91 26.99 6.38
C GLY A 473 -12.29 28.40 5.96
N LEU A 474 -12.06 29.36 6.85
CA LEU A 474 -12.28 30.77 6.54
C LEU A 474 -11.29 31.21 5.46
N ASP A 475 -11.80 31.74 4.35
CA ASP A 475 -10.93 32.35 3.34
C ASP A 475 -10.24 33.60 3.88
N ARG A 476 -9.26 34.13 3.14
CA ARG A 476 -8.45 35.26 3.57
C ARG A 476 -9.29 36.53 3.80
N GLU A 477 -10.35 36.75 3.04
CA GLU A 477 -11.22 37.92 3.16
C GLU A 477 -12.22 37.78 4.31
N MET A 478 -12.77 36.59 4.56
CA MET A 478 -13.59 36.28 5.74
C MET A 478 -12.78 36.43 7.03
N LYS A 479 -11.52 35.97 7.03
CA LYS A 479 -10.60 36.20 8.16
C LYS A 479 -10.36 37.69 8.40
N LYS A 480 -10.12 38.47 7.34
CA LYS A 480 -10.00 39.94 7.42
C LYS A 480 -11.29 40.58 7.92
N ALA A 481 -12.46 40.13 7.47
CA ALA A 481 -13.76 40.64 7.88
C ALA A 481 -14.04 40.39 9.37
N LEU A 482 -13.73 39.19 9.89
CA LEU A 482 -13.85 38.87 11.32
C LEU A 482 -12.91 39.72 12.18
N LEU A 483 -11.67 39.89 11.74
CA LEU A 483 -10.72 40.78 12.41
C LEU A 483 -11.22 42.24 12.41
N MET A 484 -11.75 42.71 11.27
CA MET A 484 -12.34 44.04 11.14
C MET A 484 -13.57 44.22 12.01
N GLN A 485 -14.47 43.24 12.05
CA GLN A 485 -15.65 43.25 12.89
C GLN A 485 -15.24 43.37 14.36
N HIS A 486 -14.28 42.58 14.83
CA HIS A 486 -13.76 42.68 16.20
C HIS A 486 -13.14 44.06 16.49
N LEU A 487 -12.38 44.63 15.55
CA LEU A 487 -11.78 45.96 15.69
C LEU A 487 -12.83 47.08 15.70
N GLN A 488 -13.93 46.92 14.95
CA GLN A 488 -15.05 47.85 14.98
C GLN A 488 -15.78 47.83 16.33
N HIS A 489 -16.01 46.65 16.92
CA HIS A 489 -16.60 46.52 18.25
C HIS A 489 -15.70 47.12 19.35
N ASN A 490 -14.38 47.07 19.16
CA ASN A 490 -13.39 47.60 20.10
C ASN A 490 -12.74 48.92 19.63
N ARG A 491 -13.50 49.75 18.90
CA ARG A 491 -12.98 50.97 18.27
C ARG A 491 -12.41 52.00 19.25
N SER A 492 -12.96 52.09 20.47
CA SER A 492 -12.54 53.06 21.49
C SER A 492 -11.26 52.65 22.22
N THR A 493 -11.07 51.35 22.47
CA THR A 493 -9.98 50.81 23.29
C THR A 493 -8.80 50.29 22.47
N GLY A 494 -9.07 49.84 21.23
CA GLY A 494 -8.13 49.21 20.32
C GLY A 494 -7.72 47.81 20.77
N SER A 495 -7.52 46.89 19.84
CA SER A 495 -7.23 45.49 20.15
C SER A 495 -5.74 45.18 20.09
N LYS A 496 -5.24 44.41 21.05
CA LYS A 496 -3.87 43.86 21.02
C LYS A 496 -3.80 42.66 20.08
N LEU A 497 -2.60 42.34 19.59
CA LEU A 497 -2.41 41.17 18.72
C LEU A 497 -2.78 39.84 19.40
N SER A 498 -2.67 39.74 20.73
CA SER A 498 -3.10 38.56 21.50
C SER A 498 -4.61 38.37 21.47
N GLU A 499 -5.38 39.45 21.43
CA GLU A 499 -6.86 39.41 21.34
C GLU A 499 -7.27 39.05 19.91
N LEU A 500 -6.57 39.56 18.90
CA LEU A 500 -6.78 39.14 17.49
C LEU A 500 -6.48 37.65 17.27
N GLN A 501 -5.58 37.06 18.07
CA GLN A 501 -5.31 35.63 18.08
C GLN A 501 -6.44 34.80 18.70
N GLN A 502 -7.25 35.40 19.59
CA GLN A 502 -8.46 34.76 20.11
C GLN A 502 -9.59 34.74 19.07
N VAL A 503 -9.60 35.72 18.14
CA VAL A 503 -10.57 35.77 17.03
C VAL A 503 -10.30 34.68 15.99
N LEU A 504 -9.03 34.34 15.76
CA LEU A 504 -8.59 33.30 14.82
C LEU A 504 -7.65 32.31 15.54
N PRO A 505 -8.18 31.43 16.41
CA PRO A 505 -7.36 30.55 17.26
C PRO A 505 -6.55 29.53 16.46
N SER A 506 -6.99 29.20 15.25
CA SER A 506 -6.35 28.24 14.34
C SER A 506 -5.14 28.81 13.57
N ASP A 507 -4.93 30.13 13.57
CA ASP A 507 -3.87 30.81 12.82
C ASP A 507 -2.66 31.15 13.71
N LYS A 508 -1.45 30.98 13.16
CA LYS A 508 -0.21 31.37 13.84
C LYS A 508 -0.11 32.90 13.93
N ARG A 509 0.54 33.41 14.98
CA ARG A 509 0.77 34.86 15.20
C ARG A 509 1.36 35.58 13.98
N SER A 510 2.23 34.92 13.22
CA SER A 510 2.83 35.47 11.99
C SER A 510 1.81 35.63 10.84
N GLN A 511 0.85 34.71 10.73
CA GLN A 511 -0.21 34.77 9.71
C GLN A 511 -1.18 35.92 10.01
N ILE A 512 -1.58 36.09 11.26
CA ILE A 512 -2.42 37.20 11.71
C ILE A 512 -1.71 38.54 11.49
N GLN A 513 -0.42 38.64 11.79
CA GLN A 513 0.37 39.84 11.46
C GLN A 513 0.40 40.14 9.96
N GLY A 514 0.48 39.11 9.11
CA GLY A 514 0.37 39.24 7.66
C GLY A 514 -0.96 39.86 7.24
N LEU A 515 -2.08 39.36 7.77
CA LEU A 515 -3.43 39.89 7.50
C LEU A 515 -3.57 41.34 7.97
N MET A 516 -3.05 41.66 9.16
CA MET A 516 -3.11 43.03 9.70
C MET A 516 -2.25 44.03 8.92
N ARG A 517 -1.10 43.60 8.37
CA ARG A 517 -0.29 44.42 7.46
C ARG A 517 -1.02 44.69 6.15
N GLU A 518 -1.72 43.70 5.62
CA GLU A 518 -2.55 43.88 4.41
C GLU A 518 -3.72 44.83 4.66
N LEU A 519 -4.48 44.63 5.76
CA LEU A 519 -5.54 45.55 6.15
C LEU A 519 -5.03 46.98 6.34
N LYS A 520 -3.79 47.15 6.82
CA LYS A 520 -3.14 48.46 6.94
C LYS A 520 -2.79 49.04 5.57
N ARG A 521 -2.27 48.22 4.65
CA ARG A 521 -1.98 48.63 3.26
C ARG A 521 -3.26 49.00 2.50
N GLU A 522 -4.37 48.33 2.81
CA GLU A 522 -5.71 48.63 2.28
C GLU A 522 -6.37 49.85 2.97
N ASN A 523 -5.66 50.55 3.86
CA ASN A 523 -6.18 51.68 4.65
C ASN A 523 -7.43 51.37 5.49
N ARG A 524 -7.63 50.10 5.86
CA ARG A 524 -8.78 49.65 6.68
C ARG A 524 -8.49 49.68 8.18
N VAL A 525 -7.22 49.60 8.59
CA VAL A 525 -6.79 49.62 9.99
C VAL A 525 -5.57 50.53 10.20
N ARG A 526 -5.47 51.11 11.40
CA ARG A 526 -4.32 51.87 11.88
C ARG A 526 -3.73 51.22 13.13
N VAL A 527 -2.43 51.40 13.36
CA VAL A 527 -1.73 50.85 14.53
C VAL A 527 -1.19 52.01 15.38
N ALA A 528 -1.41 51.96 16.69
CA ALA A 528 -0.85 52.92 17.64
C ALA A 528 0.06 52.20 18.64
N GLY A 529 1.26 52.75 18.84
CA GLY A 529 2.32 52.19 19.69
C GLY A 529 3.40 51.42 18.92
N LYS A 530 4.54 51.22 19.56
CA LYS A 530 5.66 50.39 19.06
C LYS A 530 5.88 49.21 20.00
N THR A 531 6.24 48.04 19.47
CA THR A 531 6.55 46.78 20.20
C THR A 531 5.34 46.01 20.77
N LYS A 532 5.49 45.27 21.89
CA LYS A 532 4.50 44.30 22.43
C LYS A 532 3.18 44.93 22.88
N GLY A 533 3.15 46.25 23.12
CA GLY A 533 1.96 47.00 23.53
C GLY A 533 1.17 47.63 22.38
N ALA A 534 1.55 47.40 21.11
CA ALA A 534 0.89 48.00 19.96
C ALA A 534 -0.57 47.55 19.85
N LYS A 535 -1.47 48.52 19.66
CA LYS A 535 -2.91 48.32 19.50
C LYS A 535 -3.35 48.66 18.09
N TRP A 536 -4.24 47.84 17.56
CA TRP A 536 -4.85 48.02 16.25
C TRP A 536 -6.23 48.65 16.38
N PHE A 537 -6.55 49.56 15.48
CA PHE A 537 -7.81 50.28 15.41
C PHE A 537 -8.34 50.25 13.98
N PRO A 538 -9.67 50.31 13.78
CA PRO A 538 -10.21 50.56 12.45
C PRO A 538 -9.82 51.96 11.98
N ALA A 539 -9.60 52.14 10.67
CA ALA A 539 -9.38 53.45 10.08
C ALA A 539 -10.66 54.30 10.20
N SER A 540 -10.51 55.59 10.49
CA SER A 540 -11.61 56.55 10.49
C SER A 540 -11.98 56.87 9.05
N VAL A 541 -13.28 56.78 8.71
CA VAL A 541 -13.82 57.41 7.51
C VAL A 541 -13.72 58.92 7.75
N GLU A 542 -12.77 59.59 7.10
CA GLU A 542 -12.67 61.05 7.14
C GLU A 542 -13.90 61.64 6.43
N GLY A 543 -14.73 62.33 7.21
CA GLY A 543 -15.72 63.25 6.67
C GLY A 543 -15.00 64.41 5.98
N LYS A 544 -15.49 64.75 4.79
CA LYS A 544 -15.14 65.99 4.08
C LYS A 544 -15.21 67.17 5.05
N HIS A 545 -14.16 67.99 5.02
CA HIS A 545 -14.07 69.29 5.64
C HIS A 545 -15.37 70.11 5.44
N LEU A 546 -15.91 70.62 6.55
CA LEU A 546 -16.60 71.91 6.57
C LEU A 546 -15.54 72.98 6.32
N GLU A 547 -15.67 73.69 5.20
CA GLU A 547 -15.06 75.01 5.00
C GLU A 547 -16.05 76.07 5.52
N ASP A 548 -15.52 76.96 6.35
CA ASP A 548 -15.96 78.29 6.83
C ASP A 548 -17.43 78.55 7.23
#